data_AF-A0A971ANU0-F1
#
_entry.id   AF-A0A971ANU0-F1
#
_cell.length_a   1.000
_cell.length_b   1.000
_cell.length_c   1.000
_cell.angle_alpha   90.00
_cell.angle_beta   90.00
_cell.angle_gamma   90.00
#
_symmetry.space_group_name_H-M   'P 1'
#
loop_
_entity.id
_entity.type
_entity.pdbx_description
1 polymer ?
#
loop_
_entity_poly.entity_id
_entity_poly.type
_entity_poly.pdbx_seq_one_letter_code
_entity_poly.pdbx_strand_id
1 'polypeptide(L)'
;MLDILPTTFIFTIINLITLFLILRFLFFKPVGDFLEKRRQKIHDDLNNARREREEAARLLDEHRAMLAQAKAEAARVVEAALAKAEEHREELIAKANAEAAAILERAKAEIRQEQAKAVEQLRTQIASLSVAAAEKLLARSITAADQDKIFEQVLEELDSAYEKYSS
;
A
#
# COMPACT_ATOMS: atom_id res chain seq x y z
N MET A 1 99.10 -57.79 20.35
CA MET A 1 99.50 -57.01 19.17
C MET A 1 98.56 -57.40 18.05
N LEU A 2 97.59 -56.56 17.70
CA LEU A 2 96.94 -56.71 16.39
C LEU A 2 97.92 -56.12 15.39
N ASP A 3 98.57 -56.97 14.60
CA ASP A 3 99.28 -56.51 13.42
C ASP A 3 98.23 -55.92 12.47
N ILE A 4 98.17 -54.60 12.44
CA ILE A 4 97.42 -53.85 11.43
C ILE A 4 98.10 -54.09 10.09
N LEU A 5 97.73 -55.21 9.47
CA LEU A 5 98.07 -55.50 8.09
C LEU A 5 97.53 -54.34 7.22
N PRO A 6 98.33 -53.74 6.32
CA PRO A 6 97.87 -52.66 5.44
C PRO A 6 96.59 -53.04 4.68
N THR A 7 96.37 -54.34 4.44
CA THR A 7 95.17 -54.92 3.87
C THR A 7 93.88 -54.63 4.66
N THR A 8 93.86 -54.75 5.99
CA THR A 8 92.64 -54.52 6.79
C THR A 8 92.25 -53.04 6.84
N PHE A 9 93.24 -52.15 6.83
CA PHE A 9 93.03 -50.70 6.75
C PHE A 9 92.41 -50.30 5.39
N ILE A 10 92.91 -50.87 4.29
CA ILE A 10 92.35 -50.65 2.94
C ILE A 10 90.90 -51.14 2.86
N PHE A 11 90.60 -52.35 3.36
CA PHE A 11 89.22 -52.86 3.38
C PHE A 11 88.28 -51.99 4.24
N THR A 12 88.75 -51.46 5.36
CA THR A 12 87.96 -50.56 6.22
C THR A 12 87.63 -49.25 5.50
N ILE A 13 88.59 -48.68 4.77
CA ILE A 13 88.37 -47.47 3.96
C ILE A 13 87.38 -47.76 2.82
N ILE A 14 87.52 -48.88 2.11
CA ILE A 14 86.58 -49.28 1.06
C ILE A 14 85.18 -49.47 1.62
N ASN A 15 85.04 -50.10 2.79
CA ASN A 15 83.75 -50.27 3.47
C ASN A 15 83.13 -48.92 3.86
N LEU A 16 83.92 -48.00 4.42
CA LEU A 16 83.47 -46.66 4.77
C LEU A 16 83.01 -45.86 3.55
N ILE A 17 83.76 -45.91 2.44
CA ILE A 17 83.38 -45.26 1.19
C ILE A 17 82.10 -45.89 0.63
N THR A 18 81.99 -47.21 0.64
CA THR A 18 80.81 -47.93 0.16
C THR A 18 79.58 -47.55 0.98
N LEU A 19 79.69 -47.54 2.32
CA LEU A 19 78.63 -47.10 3.23
C LEU A 19 78.25 -45.64 2.98
N PHE A 20 79.24 -44.76 2.82
CA PHE A 20 79.01 -43.34 2.53
C PHE A 20 78.27 -43.13 1.21
N LEU A 21 78.62 -43.87 0.16
CA LEU A 21 77.94 -43.78 -1.14
C LEU A 21 76.49 -44.28 -1.07
N ILE A 22 76.24 -45.38 -0.35
CA ILE A 22 74.88 -45.89 -0.12
C ILE A 22 74.06 -44.87 0.67
N LEU A 23 74.63 -44.30 1.73
CA LEU A 23 73.95 -43.31 2.57
C LEU A 23 73.68 -42.01 1.81
N ARG A 24 74.65 -41.53 1.04
CA ARG A 24 74.52 -40.38 0.13
C ARG A 24 73.40 -40.63 -0.88
N PHE A 25 73.36 -41.78 -1.54
CA PHE A 25 72.33 -42.06 -2.54
C PHE A 25 70.94 -42.18 -1.91
N LEU A 26 70.84 -42.85 -0.74
CA LEU A 26 69.59 -43.06 -0.04
C LEU A 26 69.01 -41.77 0.58
N PHE A 27 69.85 -40.88 1.10
CA PHE A 27 69.39 -39.66 1.81
C PHE A 27 69.15 -38.47 0.89
N PHE A 28 69.78 -38.39 -0.29
CA PHE A 28 69.63 -37.22 -1.16
C PHE A 28 68.21 -37.03 -1.69
N LYS A 29 67.49 -38.12 -1.99
CA LYS A 29 66.08 -38.06 -2.40
C LYS A 29 65.13 -37.63 -1.27
N PRO A 30 65.04 -38.34 -0.12
CA PRO A 30 64.06 -38.01 0.92
C PRO A 30 64.30 -36.65 1.56
N VAL A 31 65.55 -36.21 1.71
CA VAL A 31 65.87 -34.89 2.28
C VAL A 31 65.49 -33.77 1.30
N GLY A 32 65.78 -33.95 0.01
CA GLY A 32 65.36 -33.01 -1.05
C GLY A 32 63.83 -32.91 -1.13
N ASP A 33 63.15 -34.04 -1.17
CA ASP A 33 61.69 -34.12 -1.25
C ASP A 33 61.01 -33.51 -0.02
N PHE A 34 61.57 -33.71 1.18
CA PHE A 34 61.05 -33.11 2.41
C PHE A 34 61.18 -31.59 2.40
N LEU A 35 62.34 -31.06 1.98
CA LEU A 35 62.56 -29.62 1.88
C LEU A 35 61.67 -28.99 0.80
N GLU A 36 61.47 -29.67 -0.33
CA GLU A 36 60.59 -29.21 -1.40
C GLU A 36 59.13 -29.21 -0.96
N LYS A 37 58.64 -30.29 -0.33
CA LYS A 37 57.30 -30.34 0.26
C LYS A 37 57.07 -29.23 1.27
N ARG A 38 58.07 -28.92 2.10
CA ARG A 38 57.97 -27.83 3.08
C ARG A 38 57.93 -26.46 2.40
N ARG A 39 58.75 -26.23 1.37
CA ARG A 39 58.70 -25.00 0.56
C ARG A 39 57.33 -24.83 -0.10
N GLN A 40 56.85 -25.87 -0.77
CA GLN A 40 55.56 -25.87 -1.45
C GLN A 40 54.43 -25.59 -0.47
N LYS A 41 54.41 -26.27 0.68
CA LYS A 41 53.39 -26.04 1.71
C LYS A 41 53.38 -24.60 2.21
N ILE A 42 54.54 -24.01 2.49
CA ILE A 42 54.63 -22.61 2.94
C ILE A 42 54.14 -21.67 1.84
N HIS A 43 54.48 -21.95 0.58
CA HIS A 43 54.03 -21.15 -0.54
C HIS A 43 52.51 -21.23 -0.72
N ASP A 44 51.94 -22.43 -0.63
CA ASP A 44 50.50 -22.66 -0.72
C ASP A 44 49.75 -22.02 0.47
N ASP A 45 50.25 -22.16 1.69
CA ASP A 45 49.67 -21.54 2.89
C ASP A 45 49.67 -20.00 2.75
N LEU A 46 50.76 -19.40 2.23
CA LEU A 46 50.84 -17.96 2.00
C LEU A 46 49.90 -17.49 0.88
N ASN A 47 49.80 -18.25 -0.22
CA ASN A 47 48.91 -17.92 -1.32
C ASN A 47 47.44 -18.03 -0.90
N ASN A 48 47.08 -19.07 -0.15
CA ASN A 48 45.74 -19.23 0.41
C ASN A 48 45.41 -18.09 1.36
N ALA A 49 46.31 -17.73 2.30
CA ALA A 49 46.10 -16.61 3.20
C ALA A 49 45.91 -15.27 2.46
N ARG A 50 46.63 -15.04 1.36
CA ARG A 50 46.42 -13.86 0.50
C ARG A 50 45.06 -13.88 -0.17
N ARG A 51 44.68 -15.01 -0.78
CA ARG A 51 43.38 -15.17 -1.45
C ARG A 51 42.23 -15.00 -0.48
N GLU A 52 42.28 -15.64 0.68
CA GLU A 52 41.25 -15.49 1.72
C GLU A 52 41.10 -14.03 2.17
N ARG A 53 42.22 -13.30 2.31
CA ARG A 53 42.20 -11.89 2.67
C ARG A 53 41.58 -11.01 1.57
N GLU A 54 41.92 -11.27 0.30
CA GLU A 54 41.34 -10.57 -0.85
C GLU A 54 39.85 -10.87 -1.00
N GLU A 55 39.44 -12.13 -0.86
CA GLU A 55 38.04 -12.54 -0.89
C GLU A 55 37.26 -11.91 0.27
N ALA A 56 37.81 -11.90 1.49
CA ALA A 56 37.19 -11.26 2.65
C ALA A 56 37.03 -9.75 2.45
N ALA A 57 38.03 -9.07 1.89
CA ALA A 57 37.94 -7.66 1.56
C ALA A 57 36.85 -7.39 0.51
N ARG A 58 36.80 -8.21 -0.54
CA ARG A 58 35.77 -8.10 -1.59
C ARG A 58 34.37 -8.31 -1.03
N LEU A 59 34.17 -9.34 -0.22
CA LEU A 59 32.89 -9.63 0.44
C LEU A 59 32.47 -8.49 1.37
N LEU A 60 33.41 -7.90 2.12
CA LEU A 60 33.11 -6.76 2.98
C LEU A 60 32.63 -5.55 2.18
N ASP A 61 33.29 -5.24 1.06
CA ASP A 61 32.89 -4.14 0.20
C ASP A 61 31.54 -4.39 -0.48
N GLU A 62 31.28 -5.63 -0.93
CA GLU A 62 29.99 -6.04 -1.46
C GLU A 62 28.88 -5.91 -0.40
N HIS A 63 29.12 -6.37 0.82
CA HIS A 63 28.17 -6.22 1.92
C HIS A 63 27.92 -4.75 2.27
N ARG A 64 28.95 -3.90 2.27
CA ARG A 64 28.79 -2.45 2.48
C ARG A 64 27.94 -1.82 1.38
N ALA A 65 28.18 -2.19 0.12
CA ALA A 65 27.39 -1.72 -1.01
C ALA A 65 25.93 -2.16 -0.89
N MET A 66 25.68 -3.44 -0.58
CA MET A 66 24.33 -3.96 -0.34
C MET A 66 23.62 -3.23 0.80
N LEU A 67 24.31 -2.97 1.92
CA LEU A 67 23.74 -2.22 3.04
C LEU A 67 23.42 -0.77 2.66
N ALA A 68 24.28 -0.11 1.89
CA ALA A 68 24.03 1.24 1.40
C ALA A 68 22.81 1.27 0.45
N GLN A 69 22.73 0.32 -0.47
CA GLN A 69 21.60 0.19 -1.38
C GLN A 69 20.31 -0.12 -0.63
N ALA A 70 20.32 -1.03 0.33
CA ALA A 70 19.15 -1.36 1.14
C ALA A 70 18.65 -0.14 1.95
N LYS A 71 19.57 0.67 2.50
CA LYS A 71 19.21 1.92 3.18
C LYS A 71 18.61 2.95 2.22
N ALA A 72 19.18 3.10 1.03
CA ALA A 72 18.65 4.00 0.02
C ALA A 72 17.25 3.57 -0.44
N GLU A 73 17.05 2.28 -0.68
CA GLU A 73 15.75 1.73 -1.07
C GLU A 73 14.71 1.92 0.04
N ALA A 74 15.07 1.63 1.30
CA ALA A 74 14.19 1.85 2.44
C ALA A 74 13.77 3.34 2.55
N ALA A 75 14.71 4.27 2.36
CA ALA A 75 14.40 5.70 2.35
C ALA A 75 13.42 6.06 1.22
N ARG A 76 13.63 5.54 0.01
CA ARG A 76 12.72 5.75 -1.13
C ARG A 76 11.33 5.18 -0.88
N VAL A 77 11.23 4.00 -0.28
CA VAL A 77 9.94 3.38 0.06
C VAL A 77 9.18 4.24 1.07
N VAL A 78 9.86 4.75 2.10
CA VAL A 78 9.23 5.64 3.09
C VAL A 78 8.78 6.96 2.43
N GLU A 79 9.62 7.57 1.61
CA GLU A 79 9.27 8.80 0.89
C GLU A 79 8.07 8.61 -0.04
N ALA A 80 8.04 7.52 -0.81
CA ALA A 80 6.91 7.18 -1.68
C ALA A 80 5.63 6.91 -0.88
N ALA A 81 5.73 6.24 0.28
CA ALA A 81 4.60 6.01 1.16
C ALA A 81 4.04 7.31 1.73
N LEU A 82 4.90 8.25 2.13
CA LEU A 82 4.49 9.57 2.62
C LEU A 82 3.80 10.38 1.52
N ALA A 83 4.37 10.42 0.31
CA ALA A 83 3.77 11.11 -0.82
C ALA A 83 2.38 10.56 -1.15
N LYS A 84 2.23 9.24 -1.20
CA LYS A 84 0.95 8.57 -1.44
C LYS A 84 -0.06 8.79 -0.29
N ALA A 85 0.42 8.85 0.95
CA ALA A 85 -0.43 9.16 2.08
C ALA A 85 -0.99 10.58 2.03
N GLU A 86 -0.18 11.57 1.63
CA GLU A 86 -0.64 12.94 1.44
C GLU A 86 -1.63 13.05 0.28
N GLU A 87 -1.36 12.39 -0.86
CA GLU A 87 -2.30 12.34 -1.99
C GLU A 87 -3.66 11.76 -1.56
N HIS A 88 -3.67 10.62 -0.86
CA HIS A 88 -4.90 10.04 -0.35
C HIS A 88 -5.58 10.91 0.69
N ARG A 89 -4.82 11.63 1.53
CA ARG A 89 -5.39 12.56 2.51
C ARG A 89 -6.12 13.70 1.81
N GLU A 90 -5.51 14.28 0.78
CA GLU A 90 -6.12 15.34 -0.02
C GLU A 90 -7.37 14.85 -0.76
N GLU A 91 -7.30 13.66 -1.37
CA GLU A 91 -8.43 13.02 -2.04
C GLU A 91 -9.61 12.79 -1.07
N LEU A 92 -9.33 12.25 0.12
CA LEU A 92 -10.34 12.01 1.15
C LEU A 92 -10.98 13.31 1.63
N ILE A 93 -10.20 14.37 1.84
CA ILE A 93 -10.72 15.69 2.24
C ILE A 93 -11.58 16.27 1.12
N ALA A 94 -11.13 16.20 -0.13
CA ALA A 94 -11.89 16.68 -1.28
C ALA A 94 -13.23 15.94 -1.41
N LYS A 95 -13.21 14.61 -1.28
CA LYS A 95 -14.42 13.78 -1.31
C LYS A 95 -15.36 14.10 -0.16
N ALA A 96 -14.86 14.22 1.07
CA ALA A 96 -15.66 14.58 2.24
C ALA A 96 -16.33 15.95 2.06
N ASN A 97 -15.61 16.94 1.53
CA ASN A 97 -16.16 18.26 1.24
C ASN A 97 -17.24 18.20 0.15
N ALA A 98 -17.03 17.42 -0.91
CA ALA A 98 -18.02 17.22 -1.97
C ALA A 98 -19.29 16.53 -1.44
N GLU A 99 -19.14 15.51 -0.60
CA GLU A 99 -20.26 14.82 0.05
C GLU A 99 -21.02 15.75 0.99
N ALA A 100 -20.32 16.54 1.82
CA ALA A 100 -20.94 17.52 2.69
C ALA A 100 -21.72 18.58 1.91
N ALA A 101 -21.17 19.09 0.81
CA ALA A 101 -21.86 20.03 -0.08
C ALA A 101 -23.10 19.39 -0.71
N ALA A 102 -23.02 18.13 -1.16
CA ALA A 102 -24.15 17.41 -1.72
C ALA A 102 -25.27 17.18 -0.69
N ILE A 103 -24.91 16.86 0.57
CA ILE A 103 -25.88 16.73 1.66
C ILE A 103 -26.57 18.06 1.92
N LEU A 104 -25.81 19.16 1.98
CA LEU A 104 -26.37 20.49 2.21
C LEU A 104 -27.36 20.89 1.10
N GLU A 105 -27.01 20.64 -0.16
CA GLU A 105 -27.89 20.96 -1.29
C GLU A 105 -29.16 20.10 -1.32
N ARG A 106 -29.05 18.80 -0.99
CA ARG A 106 -30.24 17.95 -0.82
C ARG A 106 -31.13 18.45 0.32
N ALA A 107 -30.55 18.76 1.48
CA ALA A 107 -31.30 19.29 2.62
C ALA A 107 -32.02 20.60 2.28
N LYS A 108 -31.36 21.53 1.56
CA LYS A 108 -32.00 22.75 1.06
C LYS A 108 -33.14 22.46 0.08
N ALA A 109 -32.96 21.49 -0.81
CA ALA A 109 -34.00 21.09 -1.75
C ALA A 109 -35.22 20.49 -1.03
N GLU A 110 -34.99 19.61 -0.05
CA GLU A 110 -36.03 19.03 0.81
C GLU A 110 -36.77 20.12 1.61
N ILE A 111 -36.05 21.07 2.21
CA ILE A 111 -36.67 22.20 2.92
C ILE A 111 -37.57 23.01 1.99
N ARG A 112 -37.12 23.33 0.77
CA ARG A 112 -37.94 24.06 -0.20
C ARG A 112 -39.19 23.28 -0.59
N GLN A 113 -39.06 21.97 -0.79
CA GLN A 113 -40.20 21.11 -1.11
C GLN A 113 -41.20 21.06 0.06
N GLU A 114 -40.71 20.95 1.29
CA GLU A 114 -41.55 20.88 2.48
C GLU A 114 -42.24 22.21 2.77
N GLN A 115 -41.56 23.34 2.56
CA GLN A 115 -42.18 24.67 2.61
C GLN A 115 -43.31 24.81 1.59
N ALA A 116 -43.11 24.36 0.35
CA ALA A 116 -44.15 24.41 -0.67
C ALA A 116 -45.37 23.57 -0.28
N LYS A 117 -45.17 22.36 0.28
CA LYS A 117 -46.25 21.52 0.81
C LYS A 117 -46.97 22.18 1.97
N ALA A 118 -46.23 22.78 2.92
CA ALA A 118 -46.82 23.46 4.07
C ALA A 118 -47.69 24.65 3.64
N VAL A 119 -47.25 25.44 2.65
CA VAL A 119 -48.04 26.54 2.08
C VAL A 119 -49.31 26.03 1.43
N GLU A 120 -49.25 24.93 0.68
CA GLU A 120 -50.43 24.35 0.03
C GLU A 120 -51.44 23.80 1.05
N GLN A 121 -50.95 23.15 2.10
CA GLN A 121 -51.79 22.70 3.22
C GLN A 121 -52.46 23.89 3.92
N LEU A 122 -51.74 24.98 4.17
CA LEU A 122 -52.30 26.21 4.76
C LEU A 122 -53.37 26.82 3.86
N ARG A 123 -53.15 26.90 2.54
CA ARG A 123 -54.15 27.39 1.59
C ARG A 123 -55.42 26.56 1.64
N THR A 124 -55.28 25.23 1.67
CA THR A 124 -56.42 24.31 1.77
C THR A 124 -57.20 24.51 3.07
N GLN A 125 -56.50 24.65 4.20
CA GLN A 125 -57.13 24.92 5.51
C GLN A 125 -57.84 26.28 5.55
N ILE A 126 -57.22 27.32 4.99
CA ILE A 126 -57.83 28.66 4.92
C ILE A 126 -59.07 28.62 4.02
N ALA A 127 -59.01 27.98 2.85
CA ALA A 127 -60.16 27.84 1.97
C ALA A 127 -61.32 27.13 2.67
N SER A 128 -61.05 26.02 3.36
CA SER A 128 -62.04 25.28 4.16
C SER A 128 -62.65 26.15 5.27
N LEU A 129 -61.83 26.90 6.00
CA LEU A 129 -62.29 27.80 7.05
C LEU A 129 -63.14 28.96 6.49
N SER A 130 -62.76 29.51 5.34
CA SER A 130 -63.52 30.57 4.65
C SER A 130 -64.88 30.06 4.17
N VAL A 131 -64.95 28.84 3.61
CA VAL A 131 -66.22 28.21 3.24
C VAL A 131 -67.10 28.01 4.47
N ALA A 132 -66.57 27.42 5.55
CA ALA A 132 -67.31 27.22 6.79
C ALA A 132 -67.80 28.55 7.42
N ALA A 133 -67.01 29.61 7.33
CA ALA A 133 -67.39 30.95 7.79
C ALA A 133 -68.50 31.55 6.91
N ALA A 134 -68.41 31.40 5.59
CA ALA A 134 -69.42 31.84 4.64
C ALA A 134 -70.75 31.10 4.83
N GLU A 135 -70.72 29.77 5.00
CA GLU A 135 -71.89 28.95 5.32
C GLU A 135 -72.58 29.44 6.60
N LYS A 136 -71.81 29.70 7.66
CA LYS A 136 -72.35 30.18 8.94
C LYS A 136 -72.92 31.59 8.85
N LEU A 137 -72.35 32.46 8.02
CA LEU A 137 -72.86 33.80 7.73
C LEU A 137 -74.15 33.75 6.90
N LEU A 138 -74.18 32.96 5.82
CA LEU A 138 -75.39 32.75 4.99
C LEU A 138 -76.53 32.17 5.83
N ALA A 139 -76.26 31.13 6.62
CA ALA A 139 -77.26 30.52 7.50
C ALA A 139 -77.89 31.52 8.49
N ARG A 140 -77.18 32.60 8.84
CA ARG A 140 -77.64 33.64 9.76
C ARG A 140 -78.30 34.83 9.06
N SER A 141 -78.13 34.99 7.75
CA SER A 141 -78.59 36.14 6.96
C SER A 141 -79.68 35.80 5.93
N ILE A 142 -79.94 34.51 5.67
CA ILE A 142 -81.01 34.07 4.77
C ILE A 142 -82.39 34.45 5.33
N THR A 143 -83.19 35.10 4.48
CA THR A 143 -84.63 35.33 4.71
C THR A 143 -85.47 34.46 3.77
N ALA A 144 -86.77 34.33 4.04
CA ALA A 144 -87.67 33.51 3.20
C ALA A 144 -87.68 33.97 1.72
N ALA A 145 -87.55 35.28 1.47
CA ALA A 145 -87.48 35.84 0.12
C ALA A 145 -86.18 35.49 -0.62
N ASP A 146 -85.08 35.27 0.09
CA ASP A 146 -83.82 34.83 -0.51
C ASP A 146 -83.88 33.35 -0.93
N GLN A 147 -84.61 32.52 -0.17
CA GLN A 147 -84.83 31.11 -0.52
C GLN A 147 -85.65 30.97 -1.81
N ASP A 148 -86.70 31.78 -1.97
CA ASP A 148 -87.53 31.78 -3.19
C ASP A 148 -86.73 32.21 -4.43
N LYS A 149 -85.90 33.24 -4.31
CA LYS A 149 -85.00 33.68 -5.40
C LYS A 149 -83.94 32.66 -5.78
N ILE A 150 -83.36 31.97 -4.79
CA ILE A 150 -82.40 30.90 -5.06
C ILE A 150 -83.09 29.75 -5.79
N PHE A 151 -84.33 29.44 -5.42
CA PHE A 151 -85.13 28.40 -6.09
C PHE A 151 -85.41 28.74 -7.56
N GLU A 152 -85.80 29.98 -7.85
CA GLU A 152 -85.97 30.47 -9.23
C GLU A 152 -84.65 30.42 -10.03
N GLN A 153 -83.53 30.84 -9.45
CA GLN A 153 -82.22 30.80 -10.12
C GLN A 153 -81.75 29.37 -10.42
N VAL A 154 -81.97 28.43 -9.51
CA VAL A 154 -81.61 27.01 -9.72
C VAL A 154 -82.47 26.40 -10.84
N LEU A 155 -83.76 26.76 -10.92
CA LEU A 155 -84.63 26.34 -12.01
C LEU A 155 -84.17 26.92 -13.37
N GLU A 156 -83.80 28.19 -13.40
CA GLU A 156 -83.31 28.86 -14.61
C GLU A 156 -81.95 28.29 -15.08
N GLU A 157 -81.05 27.97 -14.15
CA GLU A 157 -79.75 27.36 -14.46
C GLU A 157 -79.91 25.91 -14.96
N LEU A 158 -80.85 25.14 -14.38
CA LEU A 158 -81.23 23.81 -14.87
C LEU A 158 -81.80 23.89 -16.29
N ASP A 159 -82.75 24.78 -16.55
CA ASP A 159 -83.32 24.96 -17.88
C ASP A 159 -82.25 25.35 -18.92
N SER A 160 -81.31 26.23 -18.56
CA SER A 160 -80.19 26.61 -19.43
C SER A 160 -79.21 25.45 -19.71
N ALA A 161 -79.00 24.55 -18.74
CA ALA A 161 -78.17 23.36 -18.90
C ALA A 161 -78.86 22.28 -19.76
N TYR A 162 -80.18 22.16 -19.67
CA TYR A 162 -80.99 21.30 -20.55
C TYR A 162 -81.01 21.82 -22.00
N GLU A 163 -81.10 23.13 -22.22
CA GLU A 163 -80.98 23.72 -23.56
C GLU A 163 -79.61 23.48 -24.19
N LYS A 164 -78.53 23.54 -23.40
CA LYS A 164 -77.15 23.32 -23.87
C LYS A 164 -76.83 21.86 -24.25
N TYR A 165 -77.60 20.89 -23.78
CA TYR A 165 -77.48 19.46 -24.13
C TYR A 165 -78.52 18.99 -25.17
N SER A 166 -79.48 19.84 -25.53
CA SER A 166 -80.52 19.56 -26.55
C SER A 166 -80.23 20.19 -27.93
N SER A 167 -79.03 20.76 -28.13
CA SER A 167 -78.46 21.14 -29.44
C SER A 167 -77.16 20.38 -29.69
#